data_AF-A0A2E7QDF1-F1
#
_entry.id   AF-A0A2E7QDF1-F1
#
_cell.length_a   1.000
_cell.length_b   1.000
_cell.length_c   1.000
_cell.angle_alpha   90.00
_cell.angle_beta   90.00
_cell.angle_gamma   90.00
#
_symmetry.space_group_name_H-M   'P 1'
#
loop_
_entity.id
_entity.type
_entity.pdbx_description
1 polymer ?
#
loop_
_entity_poly.entity_id
_entity_poly.type
_entity_poly.pdbx_seq_one_letter_code
_entity_poly.pdbx_strand_id
1 'polypeptide(L)'
;LANGTGLDKVETRDAKAAGMSGAGSYKNGTWRVVIKRPLKTNDAEADIQFGEGKFTPISFAAWDGSNSEKARAYTLSTWYWILLKPAASAKPIIYGIIMALAIFGLLVWWARNAGRKQGV
;
A
#
# COMPACT_ATOMS: atom_id res chain seq x y z
N LEU A 1 -1.10 3.05 21.68
CA LEU A 1 -1.69 2.17 20.65
C LEU A 1 -2.73 1.32 21.37
N ALA A 2 -3.75 0.81 20.68
CA ALA A 2 -4.68 -0.14 21.29
C ALA A 2 -5.23 -1.10 20.25
N ASN A 3 -5.50 -2.34 20.67
CA ASN A 3 -6.20 -3.34 19.89
C ASN A 3 -7.58 -3.57 20.51
N GLY A 4 -8.57 -3.87 19.69
CA GLY A 4 -9.90 -4.17 20.22
C GLY A 4 -10.75 -5.00 19.28
N THR A 5 -11.58 -5.86 19.87
CA THR A 5 -12.61 -6.66 19.18
C THR A 5 -14.02 -6.10 19.42
N GLY A 6 -14.09 -4.90 20.02
CA GLY A 6 -15.30 -4.16 20.34
C GLY A 6 -14.99 -2.97 21.26
N LEU A 7 -15.96 -2.07 21.46
CA LEU A 7 -15.77 -0.85 22.26
C LEU A 7 -15.56 -1.09 23.76
N ASP A 8 -15.95 -2.27 24.25
CA ASP A 8 -15.79 -2.69 25.65
C ASP A 8 -14.55 -3.57 25.86
N LYS A 9 -13.90 -4.03 24.79
CA LYS A 9 -12.75 -4.92 24.83
C LYS A 9 -11.58 -4.28 24.09
N VAL A 10 -10.91 -3.37 24.79
CA VAL A 10 -9.77 -2.61 24.28
C VAL A 10 -8.56 -2.88 25.16
N GLU A 11 -7.47 -3.34 24.53
CA GLU A 11 -6.19 -3.58 25.18
C GLU A 11 -5.21 -2.46 24.82
N THR A 12 -4.69 -1.77 25.82
CA THR A 12 -3.70 -0.70 25.60
C THR A 12 -2.31 -1.29 25.39
N ARG A 13 -1.61 -0.78 24.37
CA ARG A 13 -0.28 -1.21 23.96
C ARG A 13 0.66 -0.02 23.77
N ASP A 14 1.95 -0.24 23.99
CA ASP A 14 2.97 0.77 23.73
C ASP A 14 3.12 1.01 22.23
N ALA A 15 2.82 2.23 21.79
CA ALA A 15 2.96 2.64 20.40
C ALA A 15 4.43 2.68 19.95
N LYS A 16 5.34 3.06 20.85
CA LYS A 16 6.77 3.21 20.52
C LYS A 16 7.42 1.84 20.31
N ALA A 17 7.11 0.86 21.16
CA ALA A 17 7.51 -0.53 20.96
C ALA A 17 7.01 -1.11 19.62
N ALA A 18 5.83 -0.70 19.17
CA ALA A 18 5.28 -1.06 17.85
C ALA A 18 5.87 -0.25 16.67
N GLY A 19 6.86 0.62 16.92
CA GLY A 19 7.49 1.47 15.91
C GLY A 19 6.58 2.57 15.35
N MET A 20 5.46 2.87 16.02
CA MET A 20 4.53 3.91 15.60
C MET A 20 4.97 5.28 16.14
N SER A 21 4.92 6.29 15.28
CA SER A 21 5.16 7.69 15.60
C SER A 21 4.10 8.56 14.93
N GLY A 22 3.85 9.74 15.48
CA GLY A 22 2.89 10.68 14.93
C GLY A 22 3.35 12.12 15.12
N ALA A 23 2.99 12.98 14.18
CA ALA A 23 3.21 14.42 14.25
C ALA A 23 1.93 15.14 13.81
N GLY A 24 1.65 16.28 14.44
CA GLY A 24 0.47 17.08 14.16
C GLY A 24 0.80 18.57 14.14
N SER A 25 0.08 19.33 13.30
CA SER A 25 0.11 20.79 13.32
C SER A 25 -1.30 21.34 13.14
N TYR A 26 -1.61 22.42 13.85
CA TYR A 26 -2.88 23.13 13.73
C TYR A 26 -2.64 24.49 13.09
N LYS A 27 -3.43 24.83 12.07
CA LYS A 27 -3.39 26.14 11.42
C LYS A 27 -4.77 26.48 10.85
N ASN A 28 -5.26 27.67 11.18
CA ASN A 28 -6.50 28.25 10.63
C ASN A 28 -7.70 27.28 10.68
N GLY A 29 -8.03 26.74 11.85
CA GLY A 29 -9.19 25.85 11.98
C GLY A 29 -8.94 24.40 11.57
N THR A 30 -7.76 24.05 11.06
CA THR A 30 -7.50 22.71 10.50
C THR A 30 -6.31 22.03 11.16
N TRP A 31 -6.53 20.78 11.58
CA TRP A 31 -5.47 19.86 11.97
C TRP A 31 -4.88 19.15 10.75
N ARG A 32 -3.55 19.05 10.70
CA ARG A 32 -2.82 18.16 9.80
C ARG A 32 -2.03 17.18 10.63
N VAL A 33 -2.31 15.88 10.47
CA VAL A 33 -1.71 14.81 11.25
C VAL A 33 -1.07 13.80 10.31
N VAL A 34 0.15 13.38 10.64
CA VAL A 34 0.85 12.29 9.97
C VAL A 34 1.15 11.22 11.01
N ILE A 35 0.76 9.98 10.70
CA ILE A 35 1.09 8.80 11.50
C ILE A 35 2.00 7.92 10.65
N LYS A 36 3.14 7.53 11.21
CA LYS A 36 4.13 6.67 10.56
C LYS A 36 4.36 5.42 11.39
N ARG A 37 4.34 4.26 10.74
CA ARG A 37 4.72 2.97 11.31
C ARG A 37 5.37 2.08 10.24
N PRO A 38 6.16 1.06 10.61
CA PRO A 38 6.59 0.01 9.71
C PRO A 38 5.41 -0.72 9.05
N LEU A 39 5.58 -1.16 7.80
CA LEU A 39 4.58 -1.99 7.11
C LEU A 39 4.45 -3.38 7.75
N LYS A 40 5.57 -3.92 8.22
CA LYS A 40 5.64 -5.15 9.00
C LYS A 40 6.13 -4.84 10.41
N THR A 41 5.49 -5.43 11.41
CA THR A 41 5.89 -5.30 12.82
C THR A 41 6.33 -6.66 13.38
N ASN A 42 6.98 -6.63 14.54
CA ASN A 42 7.50 -7.84 15.18
C ASN A 42 6.38 -8.74 15.75
N ASP A 43 5.24 -8.16 16.11
CA ASP A 43 4.08 -8.86 16.65
C ASP A 43 2.99 -8.98 15.57
N ALA A 44 3.17 -9.97 14.68
CA ALA A 44 2.29 -10.16 13.52
C ALA A 44 0.91 -10.73 13.87
N GLU A 45 0.74 -11.31 15.05
CA GLU A 45 -0.55 -11.82 15.53
C GLU A 45 -1.45 -10.70 16.02
N ALA A 46 -0.87 -9.71 16.72
CA ALA A 46 -1.64 -8.62 17.29
C ALA A 46 -1.73 -7.38 16.37
N ASP A 47 -0.76 -7.17 15.48
CA ASP A 47 -0.73 -5.97 14.64
C ASP A 47 -1.04 -6.29 13.16
N ILE A 48 -1.75 -5.37 12.50
CA ILE A 48 -1.96 -5.45 11.05
C ILE A 48 -0.62 -5.36 10.30
N GLN A 49 -0.40 -6.31 9.39
CA GLN A 49 0.74 -6.36 8.48
C GLN A 49 0.33 -5.82 7.10
N PHE A 50 0.81 -4.62 6.75
CA PHE A 50 0.50 -4.02 5.45
C PHE A 50 1.34 -4.68 4.35
N GLY A 51 0.66 -5.27 3.37
CA GLY A 51 1.28 -5.87 2.19
C GLY A 51 0.96 -5.09 0.92
N GLU A 52 1.94 -5.00 0.02
CA GLU A 52 1.70 -4.50 -1.34
C GLU A 52 0.70 -5.39 -2.09
N GLY A 53 -0.10 -4.77 -2.96
CA GLY A 53 -1.12 -5.46 -3.76
C GLY A 53 -2.32 -5.99 -2.98
N LYS A 54 -2.41 -5.71 -1.66
CA LYS A 54 -3.51 -6.12 -0.81
C LYS A 54 -4.37 -4.91 -0.41
N PHE A 55 -5.68 -5.07 -0.51
CA PHE A 55 -6.62 -4.10 0.03
C PHE A 55 -6.72 -4.29 1.55
N THR A 56 -6.44 -3.23 2.31
CA THR A 56 -6.57 -3.22 3.77
C THR A 56 -7.67 -2.24 4.17
N PRO A 57 -8.63 -2.64 5.03
CA PRO A 57 -9.70 -1.74 5.43
C PRO A 57 -9.17 -0.72 6.45
N ILE A 58 -9.60 0.52 6.34
CA ILE A 58 -9.24 1.61 7.25
C ILE A 58 -10.44 2.52 7.53
N SER A 59 -10.54 3.02 8.75
CA SER A 59 -11.47 4.06 9.17
C SER A 59 -10.77 5.01 10.14
N PHE A 60 -11.32 6.21 10.30
CA PHE A 60 -10.76 7.25 11.15
C PHE A 60 -11.81 7.72 12.15
N ALA A 61 -11.42 7.78 13.42
CA ALA A 61 -12.18 8.43 14.47
C ALA A 61 -11.49 9.75 14.84
N ALA A 62 -12.28 10.82 15.02
CA ALA A 62 -11.80 12.12 15.43
C ALA A 62 -12.62 12.64 16.62
N TRP A 63 -11.93 13.30 17.54
CA TRP A 63 -12.51 13.93 18.73
C TRP A 63 -12.32 15.44 18.62
N ASP A 64 -13.41 16.21 18.72
CA ASP A 64 -13.35 17.66 18.88
C ASP A 64 -13.28 18.05 20.36
N GLY A 65 -12.06 18.34 20.83
CA GLY A 65 -11.84 18.79 22.20
C GLY A 65 -12.55 20.10 22.55
N SER A 66 -12.83 20.98 21.59
CA SER A 66 -13.59 22.22 21.84
C SER A 66 -15.08 21.94 22.12
N ASN A 67 -15.60 20.83 21.57
CA ASN A 67 -16.91 20.28 21.86
C ASN A 67 -16.90 19.33 23.07
N SER A 68 -15.82 19.30 23.87
CA SER A 68 -15.63 18.40 25.01
C SER A 68 -15.74 16.90 24.66
N GLU A 69 -15.51 16.54 23.40
CA GLU A 69 -15.52 15.16 22.95
C GLU A 69 -14.35 14.38 23.55
N LYS A 70 -14.66 13.21 24.10
CA LYS A 70 -13.69 12.29 24.73
C LYS A 70 -14.27 10.88 24.77
N ALA A 71 -13.38 9.90 24.94
CA ALA A 71 -13.75 8.49 25.03
C ALA A 71 -14.64 8.05 23.85
N ARG A 72 -15.94 7.81 24.08
CA ARG A 72 -16.90 7.33 23.05
C ARG A 72 -17.64 8.45 22.31
N ALA A 73 -17.47 9.70 22.73
CA ALA A 73 -17.97 10.84 21.97
C ALA A 73 -16.92 11.18 20.91
N TYR A 74 -17.10 10.67 19.69
CA TYR A 74 -16.28 10.94 18.53
C TYR A 74 -17.10 10.84 17.25
N THR A 75 -16.59 11.43 16.18
CA THR A 75 -17.10 11.20 14.82
C THR A 75 -16.25 10.13 14.13
N LEU A 76 -16.90 9.19 13.44
CA LEU A 76 -16.25 8.10 12.72
C LEU A 76 -16.49 8.26 11.20
N SER A 77 -15.45 8.04 10.40
CA SER A 77 -15.59 7.94 8.94
C SER A 77 -16.29 6.64 8.53
N THR A 78 -16.71 6.55 7.28
CA THR A 78 -16.97 5.24 6.67
C THR A 78 -15.67 4.41 6.57
N TRP A 79 -15.81 3.12 6.29
CA TRP A 79 -14.68 2.27 5.93
C TRP A 79 -14.22 2.58 4.51
N TYR A 80 -12.90 2.65 4.34
CA TYR A 80 -12.22 2.75 3.05
C TYR A 80 -11.26 1.59 2.87
N TRP A 81 -10.87 1.34 1.63
CA TRP A 81 -9.83 0.39 1.30
C TRP A 81 -8.57 1.14 0.90
N ILE A 82 -7.46 0.90 1.60
CA ILE A 82 -6.14 1.35 1.17
C ILE A 82 -5.45 0.22 0.40
N LEU A 83 -4.83 0.58 -0.73
CA LEU A 83 -4.01 -0.32 -1.53
C LEU A 83 -2.59 0.23 -1.59
N LEU A 84 -1.63 -0.53 -1.07
CA LEU A 84 -0.23 -0.24 -1.30
C LEU A 84 0.14 -0.77 -2.69
N LYS A 85 0.46 0.14 -3.60
CA LYS A 85 0.84 -0.23 -4.96
C LYS A 85 2.12 -1.08 -4.91
N PRO A 86 2.17 -2.23 -5.62
CA PRO A 86 3.39 -3.00 -5.75
C PRO A 86 4.52 -2.15 -6.34
N ALA A 87 5.75 -2.40 -5.88
CA ALA A 87 6.93 -1.80 -6.49
C ALA A 87 6.95 -2.04 -8.01
N ALA A 88 7.29 -1.00 -8.77
CA ALA A 88 7.35 -1.11 -10.23
C ALA A 88 8.40 -2.16 -10.62
N SER A 89 8.02 -3.11 -11.48
CA SER A 89 8.91 -4.16 -11.96
C SER A 89 9.35 -3.88 -13.40
N ALA A 90 10.63 -4.07 -13.70
CA ALA A 90 11.16 -3.95 -15.07
C ALA A 90 10.78 -5.15 -15.97
N LYS A 91 10.16 -6.20 -15.42
CA LYS A 91 9.79 -7.43 -16.15
C LYS A 91 9.01 -7.17 -17.45
N PRO A 92 7.98 -6.30 -17.50
CA PRO A 92 7.25 -6.04 -18.74
C PRO A 92 8.14 -5.46 -19.84
N ILE A 93 9.08 -4.58 -19.48
CA ILE A 93 10.03 -3.98 -20.42
C ILE A 93 10.98 -5.06 -20.95
N ILE A 94 11.53 -5.90 -20.06
CA ILE A 94 12.44 -6.98 -20.42
C ILE A 94 11.75 -7.98 -21.36
N TYR A 95 10.53 -8.42 -21.03
CA TYR A 95 9.77 -9.31 -21.90
C TYR A 95 9.44 -8.68 -23.26
N GLY A 96 9.14 -7.37 -23.28
CA GLY A 96 8.94 -6.63 -24.53
C GLY A 96 10.18 -6.65 -25.42
N ILE A 97 11.36 -6.42 -24.85
CA ILE A 97 12.63 -6.45 -25.60
C ILE A 97 12.93 -7.86 -26.12
N ILE A 98 12.78 -8.89 -25.28
CA ILE A 98 13.00 -10.29 -25.69
C ILE A 98 12.08 -10.66 -26.86
N MET A 99 10.79 -10.29 -26.79
CA MET A 99 9.83 -10.56 -27.86
C MET A 99 10.18 -9.81 -29.14
N ALA A 100 10.60 -8.55 -29.05
CA ALA A 100 11.01 -7.77 -30.21
C ALA A 100 12.24 -8.40 -30.91
N LEU A 101 13.24 -8.85 -30.15
CA LEU A 101 14.42 -9.53 -30.68
C LEU A 101 14.08 -10.89 -31.30
N ALA A 102 13.17 -11.66 -30.68
CA ALA A 102 12.72 -12.94 -31.22
C ALA A 102 11.99 -12.77 -32.56
N ILE A 103 11.05 -11.81 -32.65
CA ILE A 103 10.34 -11.49 -33.89
C ILE A 103 11.33 -11.01 -34.96
N PHE A 104 12.25 -10.12 -34.61
CA PHE A 104 13.28 -9.65 -35.54
C PHE A 104 14.14 -10.79 -36.08
N GLY A 105 14.59 -11.69 -35.20
CA GLY A 105 15.36 -12.88 -35.59
C GLY A 105 14.59 -13.80 -36.53
N LEU A 106 13.30 -14.05 -36.26
CA LEU A 106 12.43 -14.84 -37.12
C LEU A 106 12.23 -14.20 -38.49
N LEU A 107 12.02 -12.89 -38.56
CA LEU A 107 11.87 -12.16 -39.81
C LEU A 107 13.15 -12.20 -40.66
N VAL A 108 14.31 -12.01 -40.05
CA VAL A 108 15.62 -12.12 -40.73
C VAL A 108 15.87 -13.53 -41.25
N TRP A 109 15.57 -14.55 -40.44
CA TRP A 109 15.69 -15.95 -40.86
C TRP A 109 14.76 -16.26 -42.04
N TRP A 110 13.51 -15.83 -41.98
CA TRP A 110 12.53 -16.03 -43.05
C TRP A 110 12.97 -15.36 -44.36
N ALA A 111 13.40 -14.10 -44.30
CA ALA A 111 13.87 -13.36 -45.47
C ALA A 111 15.07 -14.07 -46.15
N ARG A 112 16.02 -14.56 -45.35
CA ARG A 112 17.17 -15.34 -45.85
C ARG A 112 16.75 -16.64 -46.53
N ASN A 113 15.79 -17.35 -45.95
CA ASN A 113 15.36 -18.65 -46.46
C ASN A 113 14.45 -18.52 -47.70
N ALA A 114 13.66 -17.45 -47.78
CA ALA A 114 12.81 -17.13 -48.93
C ALA A 114 13.65 -16.69 -50.15
N GLY A 115 14.70 -15.88 -49.95
CA GLY A 115 15.60 -15.46 -51.04
C GLY A 115 16.36 -16.62 -51.69
N ARG A 116 16.66 -17.70 -50.94
CA ARG A 116 17.30 -18.91 -51.49
C ARG A 116 16.42 -19.69 -52.47
N LYS A 117 15.11 -19.47 -52.50
CA LYS A 117 14.17 -20.22 -53.37
C LYS A 117 13.86 -19.55 -54.71
N GLN A 118 14.30 -18.31 -54.93
CA GLN A 118 14.04 -17.57 -56.18
C GLN A 118 15.23 -17.58 -57.18
N GLY A 119 16.33 -18.26 -56.84
CA GLY A 119 17.46 -18.48 -57.74
C GLY A 119 17.49 -19.92 -58.27
N VAL A 120 16.57 -20.26 -59.18
CA VAL A 120 16.63 -21.40 -60.11
C VAL A 120 16.04 -20.93 -61.44
#